data_AF-A0A0D0AIX2-F1
#
_entry.id   AF-A0A0D0AIX2-F1
#
_cell.length_a   1.000
_cell.length_b   1.000
_cell.length_c   1.000
_cell.angle_alpha   90.00
_cell.angle_beta   90.00
_cell.angle_gamma   90.00
#
_symmetry.space_group_name_H-M   'P 1'
#
loop_
_entity.id
_entity.type
_entity.pdbx_description
1 polymer ?
#
loop_
_entity_poly.entity_id
_entity_poly.type
_entity_poly.pdbx_seq_one_letter_code
_entity_poly.pdbx_strand_id
1 'polypeptide(L)'
;MNLSFLESDMYNTLLVQSNGAPLYHIKTPPSGHPHTVITKIVASNGYGFGFDSDESKDKEMAHIEVHRWHSSTVDVWGKSFVPSRTHLLSSSEAFTGSNGKRYLWRRGAREQIELTSMEDKTFPVATYEPELPATVSSTSKSASLQIKFEGLAILDELVTTFVYIQQKHHKREVAEHEKLMLDIDPTRSRPNSSHSDRPSLGSRHSTRSMHSLRSACSRRSHSSQPKG
;
A
#
# COMPACT_ATOMS: atom_id res chain seq x y z
N MET A 1 10.61 17.24 2.34
CA MET A 1 10.40 16.87 3.75
C MET A 1 10.65 15.38 3.90
N ASN A 2 11.23 14.93 5.00
CA ASN A 2 11.37 13.51 5.31
C ASN A 2 10.60 13.24 6.62
N LEU A 3 9.73 12.24 6.59
CA LEU A 3 8.98 11.77 7.76
C LEU A 3 9.48 10.38 8.12
N SER A 4 9.94 10.20 9.35
CA SER A 4 10.36 8.89 9.87
C SER A 4 9.26 8.31 10.76
N PHE A 5 9.11 6.99 10.72
CA PHE A 5 8.22 6.26 11.61
C PHE A 5 8.98 5.97 12.91
N LEU A 6 8.43 6.41 14.05
CA LEU A 6 9.09 6.21 15.35
C LEU A 6 9.01 4.76 15.82
N GLU A 7 7.87 4.12 15.55
CA GLU A 7 7.60 2.71 15.87
C GLU A 7 7.55 1.87 14.61
N SER A 8 7.82 0.57 14.76
CA SER A 8 7.74 -0.41 13.66
C SER A 8 6.31 -0.72 13.23
N ASP A 9 5.32 -0.54 14.13
CA ASP A 9 3.91 -0.65 13.78
C ASP A 9 3.45 0.62 13.05
N MET A 10 3.40 0.55 11.73
CA MET A 10 2.97 1.66 10.87
C MET A 10 1.54 2.17 11.17
N TYR A 11 0.73 1.40 11.89
CA TYR A 11 -0.66 1.70 12.19
C TYR A 11 -0.87 2.27 13.60
N ASN A 12 0.17 2.23 14.44
CA ASN A 12 0.21 2.79 15.79
C ASN A 12 1.59 3.43 15.98
N THR A 13 1.76 4.65 15.49
CA THR A 13 3.10 5.29 15.43
C THR A 13 3.01 6.80 15.32
N LEU A 14 4.14 7.46 15.60
CA LEU A 14 4.36 8.87 15.35
C LEU A 14 5.17 9.05 14.06
N LEU A 15 4.67 9.92 13.18
CA LEU A 15 5.46 10.43 12.07
C LEU A 15 6.20 11.68 12.53
N VAL A 16 7.53 11.57 12.58
CA VAL A 16 8.42 12.65 13.00
C VAL A 16 9.15 13.25 11.82
N GLN A 17 9.33 14.57 11.84
CA GLN A 17 10.15 15.28 10.87
C GLN A 17 11.65 14.98 11.09
N SER A 18 12.49 15.40 10.13
CA SER A 18 13.95 15.23 10.21
C SER A 18 14.61 15.95 11.39
N ASN A 19 13.93 16.93 12.00
CA ASN A 19 14.38 17.62 13.23
C ASN A 19 13.91 16.91 14.52
N GLY A 20 13.25 15.76 14.40
CA GLY A 20 12.68 14.99 15.52
C GLY A 20 11.31 15.48 16.00
N ALA A 21 10.77 16.57 15.46
CA ALA A 21 9.46 17.07 15.87
C ALA A 21 8.34 16.15 15.34
N PRO A 22 7.40 15.72 16.19
CA PRO A 22 6.27 14.91 15.76
C PRO A 22 5.27 15.78 14.97
N LEU A 23 4.74 15.23 13.87
CA LEU A 23 3.82 15.93 12.97
C LEU A 23 2.47 15.23 12.87
N TYR A 24 2.46 13.89 12.88
CA TYR A 24 1.23 13.10 12.87
C TYR A 24 1.32 11.98 13.89
N HIS A 25 0.17 11.65 14.47
CA HIS A 25 -0.04 10.46 15.28
C HIS A 25 -1.06 9.56 14.57
N ILE A 26 -0.66 8.35 14.24
CA ILE A 26 -1.50 7.33 13.60
C ILE A 26 -1.87 6.32 14.66
N LYS A 27 -3.17 6.06 14.83
CA LYS A 27 -3.68 5.09 15.80
C LYS A 27 -4.73 4.19 15.18
N THR A 28 -4.55 2.89 15.36
CA THR A 28 -5.46 1.85 14.88
C THR A 28 -5.77 0.90 16.04
N PRO A 29 -6.92 1.05 16.69
CA PRO A 29 -7.29 0.19 17.81
C PRO A 29 -7.35 -1.29 17.37
N PRO A 30 -6.96 -2.24 18.24
CA PRO A 30 -6.94 -3.68 17.94
C PRO A 30 -8.34 -4.32 17.81
N SER A 31 -9.38 -3.52 17.56
CA SER A 31 -10.78 -3.97 17.55
C SER A 31 -11.17 -4.71 16.27
N GLY A 32 -12.26 -5.49 16.32
CA GLY A 32 -12.78 -6.25 15.16
C GLY A 32 -13.22 -5.41 13.96
N HIS A 33 -13.39 -4.10 14.15
CA HIS A 33 -13.61 -3.12 13.08
C HIS A 33 -12.46 -2.11 13.11
N PRO A 34 -11.31 -2.45 12.52
CA PRO A 34 -10.13 -1.59 12.54
C PRO A 34 -10.44 -0.33 11.73
N HIS A 35 -10.71 0.74 12.46
CA HIS A 35 -10.68 2.10 11.97
C HIS A 35 -9.36 2.73 12.41
N THR A 36 -8.85 3.65 11.62
CA THR A 36 -7.60 4.35 11.90
C THR A 36 -7.84 5.82 11.93
N VAL A 37 -7.39 6.44 13.02
CA VAL A 37 -7.45 7.87 13.23
C VAL A 37 -6.05 8.43 13.03
N ILE A 38 -5.95 9.50 12.24
CA ILE A 38 -4.72 10.27 12.10
C ILE A 38 -4.95 11.65 12.68
N THR A 39 -4.17 11.98 13.69
CA THR A 39 -4.20 13.28 14.37
C THR A 39 -3.01 14.11 13.91
N LYS A 40 -3.26 15.35 13.50
CA LYS A 40 -2.20 16.30 13.15
C LYS A 40 -1.78 17.05 14.40
N ILE A 41 -0.50 16.96 14.73
CA ILE A 41 0.08 17.60 15.91
C ILE A 41 0.43 19.03 15.53
N VAL A 42 -0.18 19.99 16.21
CA VAL A 42 0.09 21.42 16.00
C VAL A 42 1.01 21.88 17.12
N ALA A 43 2.23 22.26 16.78
CA ALA A 43 3.16 22.80 17.77
C ALA A 43 2.51 24.02 18.45
N SER A 44 2.26 23.91 19.75
CA SER A 44 1.84 25.03 20.57
C SER A 44 2.98 26.05 20.56
N ASN A 45 2.84 27.13 19.79
CA ASN A 45 3.77 28.26 19.87
C ASN A 45 3.72 28.76 21.31
N GLY A 46 4.77 28.48 22.09
CA GLY A 46 4.85 28.62 23.55
C GLY A 46 4.86 30.04 24.09
N TYR A 47 4.08 30.96 23.50
CA TYR A 47 3.88 32.33 23.97
C TYR A 47 2.50 32.51 24.63
N GLY A 48 2.12 31.57 25.49
CA GLY A 48 0.88 31.64 26.27
C GLY A 48 1.15 31.50 27.75
N PHE A 49 1.47 32.60 28.43
CA PHE A 49 1.44 32.72 29.88
C PHE A 49 -0.04 32.86 30.30
N GLY A 50 -0.80 31.76 30.21
CA GLY A 50 -2.23 31.75 30.44
C GLY A 50 -2.68 30.42 31.02
N PHE A 51 -3.21 30.48 32.23
CA PHE A 51 -3.64 29.36 33.07
C PHE A 51 -5.01 28.84 32.61
N ASP A 52 -5.16 28.51 31.33
CA ASP A 52 -6.29 27.76 30.82
C ASP A 52 -5.76 26.43 30.28
N SER A 53 -6.17 25.35 30.92
CA SER A 53 -5.90 23.96 30.56
C SER A 53 -6.67 23.57 29.29
N ASP A 54 -6.49 24.35 28.23
CA ASP A 54 -7.11 24.14 26.94
C ASP A 54 -6.32 23.04 26.22
N GLU A 55 -6.84 21.82 26.39
CA GLU A 55 -6.93 20.77 25.39
C GLU A 55 -5.87 20.91 24.28
N SER A 56 -4.84 20.06 24.33
CA SER A 56 -3.84 19.93 23.27
C SER A 56 -4.54 20.03 21.92
N LYS A 57 -4.23 21.06 21.11
CA LYS A 57 -4.85 21.38 19.81
C LYS A 57 -4.57 20.35 18.72
N ASP A 58 -4.24 19.13 19.13
CA ASP A 58 -4.15 17.95 18.34
C ASP A 58 -5.51 17.73 17.68
N LYS A 59 -5.55 17.96 16.38
CA LYS A 59 -6.79 17.93 15.63
C LYS A 59 -6.87 16.63 14.87
N GLU A 60 -7.95 15.88 15.10
CA GLU A 60 -8.29 14.74 14.25
C GLU A 60 -8.38 15.24 12.80
N MET A 61 -7.48 14.71 11.98
CA MET A 61 -7.30 15.14 10.60
C MET A 61 -7.93 14.15 9.65
N ALA A 62 -7.77 12.85 9.90
CA ALA A 62 -8.25 11.83 9.00
C ALA A 62 -8.80 10.59 9.71
N HIS A 63 -9.75 9.96 9.04
CA HIS A 63 -10.41 8.74 9.46
C HIS A 63 -10.38 7.74 8.31
N ILE A 64 -9.92 6.51 8.58
CA ILE A 64 -9.76 5.46 7.57
C ILE A 64 -10.48 4.20 8.06
N GLU A 65 -11.32 3.62 7.22
CA GLU A 65 -11.83 2.27 7.42
C GLU A 65 -11.59 1.42 6.18
N VAL A 66 -10.85 0.33 6.34
CA VAL A 66 -10.55 -0.60 5.25
C VAL A 66 -11.46 -1.81 5.36
N HIS A 67 -12.32 -1.99 4.38
CA HIS A 67 -13.33 -3.04 4.38
C HIS A 67 -13.09 -4.06 3.26
N ARG A 68 -13.42 -5.34 3.53
CA ARG A 68 -13.29 -6.44 2.55
C ARG A 68 -14.53 -6.61 1.69
N TRP A 69 -15.70 -6.47 2.31
CA TRP A 69 -17.00 -6.83 1.73
C TRP A 69 -17.85 -5.62 1.32
N HIS A 70 -17.47 -4.44 1.77
CA HIS A 70 -18.13 -3.19 1.42
C HIS A 70 -17.10 -2.11 1.12
N SER A 71 -17.60 -0.95 0.70
CA SER A 71 -16.78 0.20 0.37
C SER A 71 -15.94 0.61 1.57
N SER A 72 -14.63 0.79 1.34
CA SER A 72 -13.74 1.45 2.29
C SER A 72 -14.07 2.94 2.37
N THR A 73 -13.82 3.55 3.52
CA THR A 73 -13.96 4.99 3.74
C THR A 73 -12.60 5.59 4.08
N VAL A 74 -12.33 6.77 3.55
CA VAL A 74 -11.11 7.55 3.81
C VAL A 74 -11.55 8.99 3.81
N ASP A 75 -11.52 9.64 4.95
CA ASP A 75 -11.91 11.04 5.08
C ASP A 75 -10.74 11.87 5.58
N VAL A 76 -10.50 13.03 4.95
CA VAL A 76 -9.45 13.99 5.31
C VAL A 76 -10.12 15.35 5.51
N TRP A 77 -10.02 15.90 6.72
CA TRP A 77 -10.68 17.15 7.10
C TRP A 77 -12.19 17.15 6.80
N GLY A 78 -12.86 16.02 7.00
CA GLY A 78 -14.29 15.84 6.73
C GLY A 78 -14.67 15.71 5.25
N LYS A 79 -13.69 15.62 4.35
CA LYS A 79 -13.91 15.36 2.91
C LYS A 79 -13.56 13.91 2.60
N SER A 80 -14.39 13.24 1.80
CA SER A 80 -14.11 11.87 1.38
C SER A 80 -13.07 11.79 0.26
N PHE A 81 -12.12 10.89 0.41
CA PHE A 81 -10.86 10.77 -0.34
C PHE A 81 -10.51 9.29 -0.62
N VAL A 82 -11.48 8.46 -1.03
CA VAL A 82 -11.24 7.03 -1.25
C VAL A 82 -10.37 6.79 -2.51
N PRO A 83 -9.13 6.27 -2.37
CA PRO A 83 -8.32 5.93 -3.54
C PRO A 83 -8.97 4.78 -4.33
N SER A 84 -8.91 4.90 -5.65
CA SER A 84 -9.53 3.97 -6.58
C SER A 84 -8.50 3.24 -7.42
N ARG A 85 -8.76 1.96 -7.71
CA ARG A 85 -7.93 1.17 -8.61
C ARG A 85 -7.97 1.75 -10.00
N THR A 86 -6.81 1.90 -10.62
CA THR A 86 -6.71 2.45 -11.99
C THR A 86 -6.95 1.40 -13.08
N HIS A 87 -6.59 0.13 -12.83
CA HIS A 87 -6.77 -0.97 -13.77
C HIS A 87 -7.11 -2.28 -13.03
N LEU A 88 -7.84 -3.18 -13.69
CA LEU A 88 -8.37 -4.44 -13.12
C LEU A 88 -7.29 -5.40 -12.58
N LEU A 89 -6.05 -5.29 -13.08
CA LEU A 89 -4.92 -6.14 -12.68
C LEU A 89 -3.78 -5.36 -12.00
N SER A 90 -3.97 -4.06 -11.77
CA SER A 90 -2.91 -3.22 -11.19
C SER A 90 -3.04 -3.16 -9.66
N SER A 91 -1.89 -3.27 -8.98
CA SER A 91 -1.75 -2.93 -7.56
C SER A 91 -1.75 -1.42 -7.30
N SER A 92 -1.90 -0.60 -8.35
CA SER A 92 -1.85 0.85 -8.25
C SER A 92 -3.21 1.46 -7.89
N GLU A 93 -3.19 2.41 -6.96
CA GLU A 93 -4.38 3.11 -6.45
C GLU A 93 -4.19 4.61 -6.69
N ALA A 94 -5.20 5.28 -7.25
CA ALA A 94 -5.17 6.70 -7.59
C ALA A 94 -6.11 7.53 -6.74
N PHE A 95 -5.75 8.79 -6.51
CA PHE A 95 -6.62 9.78 -5.89
C PHE A 95 -6.42 11.15 -6.54
N THR A 96 -7.35 12.07 -6.31
CA THR A 96 -7.23 13.47 -6.72
C THR A 96 -6.94 14.30 -5.49
N GLY A 97 -5.83 15.04 -5.48
CA GLY A 97 -5.44 15.90 -4.36
C GLY A 97 -6.31 17.17 -4.28
N SER A 98 -6.26 17.87 -3.15
CA SER A 98 -6.95 19.16 -2.96
C SER A 98 -6.48 20.26 -3.92
N ASN A 99 -5.28 20.12 -4.49
CA ASN A 99 -4.77 20.99 -5.56
C ASN A 99 -5.33 20.68 -6.96
N GLY A 100 -6.28 19.74 -7.08
CA GLY A 100 -6.94 19.36 -8.33
C GLY A 100 -6.16 18.38 -9.21
N LYS A 101 -4.91 18.04 -8.86
CA LYS A 101 -4.09 17.09 -9.63
C LYS A 101 -4.41 15.65 -9.26
N ARG A 102 -4.20 14.73 -10.21
CA ARG A 102 -4.35 13.29 -9.97
C ARG A 102 -3.00 12.65 -9.64
N TYR A 103 -3.01 11.80 -8.63
CA TYR A 103 -1.84 11.10 -8.14
C TYR A 103 -2.06 9.59 -8.16
N LEU A 104 -0.97 8.84 -8.31
CA LEU A 104 -0.97 7.39 -8.43
C LEU A 104 0.08 6.78 -7.51
N TRP A 105 -0.39 6.00 -6.55
CA TRP A 105 0.45 5.14 -5.74
C TRP A 105 0.79 3.85 -6.48
N ARG A 106 2.06 3.45 -6.41
CA ARG A 106 2.58 2.22 -7.03
C ARG A 106 3.50 1.51 -6.06
N ARG A 107 3.39 0.19 -6.00
CA ARG A 107 4.37 -0.67 -5.31
C ARG A 107 5.47 -1.01 -6.30
N GLY A 108 6.69 -0.59 -5.97
CA GLY A 108 7.92 -0.90 -6.70
C GLY A 108 8.52 -2.22 -6.26
N ALA A 109 9.80 -2.42 -6.61
CA ALA A 109 10.57 -3.55 -6.10
C ALA A 109 10.85 -3.40 -4.60
N ARG A 110 11.03 -4.52 -3.89
CA ARG A 110 11.44 -4.56 -2.47
C ARG A 110 10.52 -3.76 -1.53
N GLU A 111 9.21 -3.84 -1.72
CA GLU A 111 8.23 -3.18 -0.84
C GLU A 111 8.28 -1.65 -0.82
N GLN A 112 9.04 -1.04 -1.73
CA GLN A 112 9.03 0.40 -1.92
C GLN A 112 7.67 0.84 -2.46
N ILE A 113 7.15 1.96 -1.96
CA ILE A 113 5.89 2.54 -2.45
C ILE A 113 6.16 3.96 -2.93
N GLU A 114 5.70 4.28 -4.12
CA GLU A 114 5.95 5.56 -4.77
C GLU A 114 4.63 6.24 -5.14
N LEU A 115 4.58 7.54 -4.91
CA LEU A 115 3.53 8.41 -5.39
C LEU A 115 4.04 9.20 -6.59
N THR A 116 3.35 9.12 -7.71
CA THR A 116 3.65 9.90 -8.92
C THR A 116 2.47 10.76 -9.32
N SER A 117 2.73 11.95 -9.89
CA SER A 117 1.67 12.72 -10.56
C SER A 117 1.27 12.00 -11.85
N MET A 118 -0.02 11.97 -12.16
CA MET A 118 -0.49 11.41 -13.42
C MET A 118 -0.26 12.35 -14.61
N GLU A 119 -0.11 13.66 -14.33
CA GLU A 119 0.21 14.70 -15.32
C GLU A 119 1.70 14.72 -15.64
N ASP A 120 2.55 14.55 -14.62
CA ASP A 120 4.00 14.46 -14.75
C ASP A 120 4.53 13.22 -14.03
N LYS A 121 4.90 12.20 -14.82
CA LYS A 121 5.39 10.90 -14.33
C LYS A 121 6.91 10.84 -14.19
N THR A 122 7.60 11.96 -14.38
CA THR A 122 9.07 11.98 -14.49
C THR A 122 9.74 11.76 -13.14
N PHE A 123 9.16 12.31 -12.07
CA PHE A 123 9.72 12.22 -10.73
C PHE A 123 8.65 11.82 -9.70
N PRO A 124 9.00 10.97 -8.71
CA PRO A 124 8.09 10.66 -7.62
C PRO A 124 7.89 11.89 -6.72
N VAL A 125 6.62 12.16 -6.41
CA VAL A 125 6.17 13.19 -5.47
C VAL A 125 6.46 12.77 -4.04
N ALA A 126 6.31 11.47 -3.76
CA ALA A 126 6.75 10.86 -2.52
C ALA A 126 7.23 9.43 -2.72
N THR A 127 8.11 8.99 -1.84
CA THR A 127 8.68 7.64 -1.84
C THR A 127 8.74 7.15 -0.40
N TYR A 128 8.13 6.00 -0.17
CA TYR A 128 8.24 5.25 1.08
C TYR A 128 9.33 4.21 0.97
N GLU A 129 10.24 4.23 1.92
CA GLU A 129 11.27 3.22 2.10
C GLU A 129 10.95 2.40 3.36
N PRO A 130 10.75 1.08 3.23
CA PRO A 130 10.51 0.21 4.37
C PRO A 130 11.74 0.13 5.27
N GLU A 131 11.52 -0.29 6.51
CA GLU A 131 12.61 -0.60 7.44
C GLU A 131 13.49 -1.71 6.86
N LEU A 132 14.81 -1.49 6.89
CA LEU A 132 15.79 -2.50 6.48
C LEU A 132 16.37 -3.16 7.73
N PRO A 133 16.29 -4.51 7.84
CA PRO A 133 16.92 -5.23 8.93
C PRO A 133 18.43 -4.93 8.98
N ALA A 134 19.00 -4.86 10.18
CA ALA A 134 20.44 -4.68 10.39
C ALA A 134 21.31 -5.80 9.78
N THR A 135 20.72 -6.93 9.38
CA THR A 135 21.41 -7.98 8.64
C THR A 135 21.67 -7.62 7.18
N VAL A 136 20.94 -6.64 6.64
CA VAL A 136 21.04 -6.17 5.24
C VAL A 136 21.78 -4.83 5.15
N SER A 137 21.81 -4.06 6.24
CA SER A 137 22.42 -2.72 6.33
C SER A 137 23.28 -2.59 7.58
N SER A 138 24.44 -1.94 7.50
CA SER A 138 25.34 -1.71 8.65
C SER A 138 24.73 -0.87 9.78
N THR A 139 23.56 -0.27 9.54
CA THR A 139 22.74 0.45 10.51
C THR A 139 21.26 0.10 10.32
N SER A 140 20.52 -0.14 11.41
CA SER A 140 19.06 -0.21 11.35
C SER A 140 18.53 1.15 10.88
N LYS A 141 17.79 1.16 9.77
CA LYS A 141 17.17 2.36 9.23
C LYS A 141 15.67 2.21 9.41
N SER A 142 15.09 3.03 10.29
CA SER A 142 13.63 3.12 10.45
C SER A 142 12.97 3.39 9.11
N ALA A 143 11.75 2.88 8.94
CA ALA A 143 10.94 3.20 7.79
C ALA A 143 10.79 4.73 7.64
N SER A 144 10.72 5.21 6.39
CA SER A 144 10.65 6.65 6.13
C SER A 144 9.83 6.97 4.88
N LEU A 145 9.15 8.11 4.92
CA LEU A 145 8.37 8.67 3.82
C LEU A 145 9.02 9.99 3.38
N GLN A 146 9.69 9.94 2.23
CA GLN A 146 10.35 11.08 1.62
C GLN A 146 9.38 11.81 0.70
N ILE A 147 9.15 13.10 0.94
CA ILE A 147 8.14 13.91 0.26
C ILE A 147 8.83 15.10 -0.41
N LYS A 148 8.64 15.24 -1.74
CA LYS A 148 9.16 16.37 -2.51
C LYS A 148 8.31 17.61 -2.29
N PHE A 149 8.85 18.77 -2.68
CA PHE A 149 8.17 20.06 -2.49
C PHE A 149 6.76 20.08 -3.10
N GLU A 150 6.57 19.47 -4.27
CA GLU A 150 5.25 19.36 -4.91
C GLU A 150 4.21 18.62 -4.05
N GLY A 151 4.63 17.64 -3.26
CA GLY A 151 3.75 16.86 -2.38
C GLY A 151 3.37 17.59 -1.10
N LEU A 152 4.03 18.71 -0.76
CA LEU A 152 3.74 19.43 0.47
C LEU A 152 2.37 20.12 0.45
N ALA A 153 1.88 20.50 -0.72
CA ALA A 153 0.56 21.12 -0.89
C ALA A 153 -0.61 20.17 -0.61
N ILE A 154 -0.35 18.85 -0.65
CA ILE A 154 -1.32 17.79 -0.40
C ILE A 154 -0.83 16.83 0.70
N LEU A 155 -0.03 17.34 1.63
CA LEU A 155 0.70 16.51 2.59
C LEU A 155 -0.24 15.65 3.46
N ASP A 156 -1.36 16.23 3.89
CA ASP A 156 -2.34 15.58 4.76
C ASP A 156 -3.05 14.43 4.02
N GLU A 157 -3.46 14.67 2.77
CA GLU A 157 -4.03 13.66 1.88
C GLU A 157 -3.00 12.57 1.54
N LEU A 158 -1.75 12.96 1.33
CA LEU A 158 -0.66 12.04 1.01
C LEU A 158 -0.40 11.09 2.17
N VAL A 159 -0.25 11.58 3.39
CA VAL A 159 -0.07 10.75 4.59
C VAL A 159 -1.27 9.83 4.78
N THR A 160 -2.49 10.35 4.66
CA THR A 160 -3.71 9.56 4.84
C THR A 160 -3.83 8.44 3.81
N THR A 161 -3.68 8.77 2.53
CA THR A 161 -3.80 7.77 1.45
C THR A 161 -2.67 6.75 1.48
N PHE A 162 -1.47 7.15 1.94
CA PHE A 162 -0.38 6.23 2.19
C PHE A 162 -0.74 5.17 3.26
N VAL A 163 -1.24 5.61 4.42
CA VAL A 163 -1.66 4.71 5.51
C VAL A 163 -2.77 3.76 5.04
N TYR A 164 -3.77 4.29 4.33
CA TYR A 164 -4.84 3.49 3.74
C TYR A 164 -4.31 2.39 2.82
N ILE A 165 -3.36 2.72 1.94
CA ILE A 165 -2.79 1.76 0.98
C ILE A 165 -2.02 0.67 1.72
N GLN A 166 -1.23 1.03 2.73
CA GLN A 166 -0.50 0.05 3.53
C GLN A 166 -1.45 -0.94 4.22
N GLN A 167 -2.50 -0.44 4.87
CA GLN A 167 -3.50 -1.31 5.50
C GLN A 167 -4.20 -2.21 4.48
N LYS A 168 -4.57 -1.66 3.33
CA LYS A 168 -5.20 -2.41 2.25
C LYS A 168 -4.30 -3.53 1.73
N HIS A 169 -3.00 -3.28 1.60
CA HIS A 169 -2.03 -4.30 1.20
C HIS A 169 -1.85 -5.37 2.27
N HIS A 170 -1.64 -4.97 3.52
CA HIS A 170 -1.46 -5.90 4.62
C HIS A 170 -2.68 -6.83 4.79
N LYS A 171 -3.91 -6.29 4.70
CA LYS A 171 -5.12 -7.12 4.76
C LYS A 171 -5.24 -8.10 3.59
N ARG A 172 -4.78 -7.73 2.39
CA ARG A 172 -4.75 -8.65 1.24
C ARG A 172 -3.75 -9.78 1.49
N GLU A 173 -2.57 -9.46 1.99
CA GLU A 173 -1.54 -10.47 2.29
C GLU A 173 -1.98 -11.44 3.38
N VAL A 174 -2.60 -10.94 4.46
CA VAL A 174 -3.19 -11.78 5.52
C VAL A 174 -4.30 -12.67 4.95
N ALA A 175 -5.20 -12.13 4.12
CA ALA A 175 -6.29 -12.90 3.53
C ALA A 175 -5.80 -13.98 2.55
N GLU A 176 -4.76 -13.71 1.76
CA GLU A 176 -4.12 -14.71 0.88
C GLU A 176 -3.41 -15.78 1.71
N HIS A 177 -2.70 -15.41 2.78
CA HIS A 177 -2.06 -16.37 3.68
C HIS A 177 -3.08 -17.24 4.41
N GLU A 178 -4.17 -16.64 4.92
CA GLU A 178 -5.29 -17.37 5.54
C GLU A 178 -5.92 -18.36 4.55
N LYS A 179 -6.16 -17.93 3.31
CA LYS A 179 -6.68 -18.80 2.25
C LYS A 179 -5.75 -19.99 1.98
N LEU A 180 -4.44 -19.74 1.87
CA LEU A 180 -3.45 -20.80 1.68
C LEU A 180 -3.41 -21.78 2.86
N MET A 181 -3.58 -21.30 4.09
CA MET A 181 -3.64 -22.15 5.28
C MET A 181 -4.90 -23.03 5.30
N LEU A 182 -6.04 -22.54 4.79
CA LEU A 182 -7.29 -23.30 4.71
C LEU A 182 -7.29 -24.35 3.57
N ASP A 183 -6.57 -24.11 2.48
CA ASP A 183 -6.45 -25.05 1.36
C ASP A 183 -5.54 -26.26 1.68
N ILE A 184 -4.72 -26.18 2.75
CA ILE A 184 -3.95 -27.31 3.26
C ILE A 184 -4.91 -28.18 4.09
N ASP A 185 -5.69 -29.03 3.41
CA ASP A 185 -6.55 -30.05 4.01
C ASP A 185 -5.67 -31.08 4.78
N PRO A 186 -5.65 -31.08 6.13
CA PRO A 186 -4.84 -32.03 6.89
C PRO A 186 -5.39 -33.46 6.81
N THR A 187 -6.57 -33.67 6.22
CA THR A 187 -7.26 -34.97 6.18
C THR A 187 -6.94 -35.82 4.94
N ARG A 188 -6.17 -35.31 3.97
CA ARG A 188 -5.92 -36.04 2.69
C ARG A 188 -4.68 -36.94 2.65
N SER A 189 -3.97 -37.13 3.75
CA SER A 189 -2.81 -38.03 3.85
C SER A 189 -3.08 -39.24 4.76
N ARG A 190 -4.05 -40.08 4.39
CA ARG A 190 -3.99 -41.52 4.69
C ARG A 190 -3.47 -42.23 3.44
N PRO A 191 -2.20 -42.68 3.39
CA PRO A 191 -1.79 -43.66 2.40
C PRO A 191 -2.54 -44.95 2.71
N ASN A 192 -3.47 -45.33 1.83
CA ASN A 192 -4.09 -46.64 1.86
C ASN A 192 -3.03 -47.68 1.46
N SER A 193 -2.28 -48.18 2.44
CA SER A 193 -1.40 -49.32 2.30
C SER A 193 -2.25 -50.59 2.26
N SER A 194 -2.58 -51.07 1.06
CA SER A 194 -2.72 -52.51 0.74
C SER A 194 -3.38 -52.71 -0.63
N HIS A 195 -2.57 -52.87 -1.68
CA HIS A 195 -2.75 -54.02 -2.56
C HIS A 195 -1.53 -54.22 -3.47
N SER A 196 -0.89 -55.35 -3.23
CA SER A 196 -0.09 -56.10 -4.19
C SER A 196 -0.90 -56.37 -5.46
N ASP A 197 -0.35 -56.08 -6.64
CA ASP A 197 0.01 -57.10 -7.63
C ASP A 197 0.45 -56.48 -8.97
N ARG A 198 1.60 -56.96 -9.45
CA ARG A 198 2.13 -56.89 -10.81
C ARG A 198 2.00 -58.31 -11.40
N PRO A 199 2.22 -58.55 -12.72
CA PRO A 199 2.16 -57.65 -13.89
C PRO A 199 1.41 -58.28 -15.09
N SER A 200 1.12 -57.50 -16.14
CA SER A 200 1.09 -58.07 -17.50
C SER A 200 1.64 -57.08 -18.53
N LEU A 201 2.74 -57.46 -19.17
CA LEU A 201 3.29 -56.80 -20.34
C LEU A 201 2.32 -56.95 -21.53
N GLY A 202 1.88 -55.81 -22.06
CA GLY A 202 1.18 -55.71 -23.34
C GLY A 202 1.79 -54.57 -24.15
N SER A 203 2.77 -54.91 -24.98
CA SER A 203 3.43 -54.01 -25.92
C SER A 203 2.56 -53.83 -27.16
N ARG A 204 2.38 -52.59 -27.64
CA ARG A 204 2.71 -52.13 -29.02
C ARG A 204 1.72 -51.10 -29.62
N HIS A 205 2.36 -50.15 -30.33
CA HIS A 205 1.89 -49.33 -31.46
C HIS A 205 0.89 -48.19 -31.15
N SER A 206 0.87 -47.04 -31.82
CA SER A 206 1.76 -46.34 -32.76
C SER A 206 1.05 -45.02 -33.14
N THR A 207 1.80 -44.08 -33.72
CA THR A 207 1.38 -42.88 -34.50
C THR A 207 0.80 -41.68 -33.71
N ARG A 208 1.51 -40.54 -33.64
CA ARG A 208 1.74 -39.49 -34.66
C ARG A 208 0.52 -38.56 -34.81
N SER A 209 0.65 -37.31 -34.36
CA SER A 209 0.19 -36.17 -35.16
C SER A 209 0.81 -34.86 -34.66
N MET A 210 1.55 -34.21 -35.56
CA MET A 210 1.90 -32.81 -35.45
C MET A 210 0.71 -31.96 -35.87
N HIS A 211 0.46 -30.84 -35.21
CA HIS A 211 0.03 -29.65 -35.95
C HIS A 211 0.57 -28.37 -35.29
N SER A 212 1.46 -27.75 -36.06
CA SER A 212 1.84 -26.34 -36.04
C SER A 212 0.62 -25.46 -36.32
N LEU A 213 0.46 -24.34 -35.61
CA LEU A 213 0.02 -23.08 -36.21
C LEU A 213 0.69 -21.87 -35.55
N ARG A 214 1.34 -21.08 -36.42
CA ARG A 214 1.87 -19.73 -36.24
C ARG A 214 0.73 -18.70 -36.24
N SER A 215 0.93 -17.54 -35.60
CA SER A 215 0.59 -16.16 -36.05
C SER A 215 0.98 -15.21 -34.90
N ALA A 216 1.84 -14.19 -34.97
CA ALA A 216 2.24 -13.16 -35.93
C ALA A 216 1.28 -11.96 -36.06
N CYS A 217 1.86 -10.75 -35.89
CA CYS A 217 1.35 -9.39 -36.15
C CYS A 217 0.33 -8.81 -35.12
N SER A 218 0.30 -7.51 -34.78
CA SER A 218 0.82 -6.33 -35.48
C SER A 218 1.03 -5.12 -34.56
N ARG A 219 1.97 -4.25 -34.97
CA ARG A 219 2.22 -2.89 -34.47
C ARG A 219 1.02 -1.96 -34.76
N ARG A 220 0.77 -0.97 -33.90
CA ARG A 220 0.33 0.36 -34.35
C ARG A 220 0.75 1.45 -33.37
N SER A 221 1.75 2.22 -33.78
CA SER A 221 2.12 3.52 -33.22
C SER A 221 1.36 4.60 -33.97
N HIS A 222 0.65 5.48 -33.26
CA HIS A 222 0.17 6.74 -33.79
C HIS A 222 0.86 7.89 -33.05
N SER A 223 1.71 8.58 -33.82
CA SER A 223 2.24 9.90 -33.56
C SER A 223 1.21 10.93 -34.02
N SER A 224 0.94 11.92 -33.18
CA SER A 224 0.18 13.12 -33.53
C SER A 224 0.97 14.34 -33.04
N GLN A 225 1.50 15.13 -33.98
CA GLN A 225 1.92 16.50 -33.75
C GLN A 225 0.73 17.46 -33.86
N PRO A 226 0.74 18.60 -33.15
CA PRO A 226 -0.20 19.68 -33.37
C PRO A 226 0.26 20.66 -34.46
N LYS A 227 -0.72 21.26 -35.15
CA LYS A 227 -0.61 22.48 -35.95
C LYS A 227 -1.39 23.58 -35.22
N GLY A 228 -0.85 24.79 -35.17
CA GLY A 228 -1.53 26.01 -34.73
C GLY A 228 -0.75 26.74 -33.66
#